data_AF-A0A928Z9N8-F1
#
_entry.id   AF-A0A928Z9N8-F1
#
_cell.length_a   1.000
_cell.length_b   1.000
_cell.length_c   1.000
_cell.angle_alpha   90.00
_cell.angle_beta   90.00
_cell.angle_gamma   90.00
#
_symmetry.space_group_name_H-M   'P 1'
#
loop_
_entity.id
_entity.type
_entity.pdbx_description
1 polymer ?
#
loop_
_entity_poly.entity_id
_entity_poly.type
_entity_poly.pdbx_seq_one_letter_code
_entity_poly.pdbx_strand_id
1 'polypeptide(L)'
;MRNLPKTTHPKQKSILRSFAIAFPVAIAMVGSEVVWAQNGMQRDILGDCGARSCEVMFDRVARGYPELTAQLTSDCDGDLSLQVFKSGRQWPRVSFVCWEAADSRGERTGSWLGTLPLLKGDRTFAPQWQCGEFDRVCQEWLPQLRSIAPETVRNGEVQCAMRNGELFFAVVETRVDLRCGFFATTVWDENGDGLVDYEDPVSVDISVGIIGND
;
A
#
# COMPACT_ATOMS: atom_id res chain seq x y z
N MET A 1 23.43 -41.53 45.31
CA MET A 1 24.47 -41.41 46.36
C MET A 1 25.26 -40.14 46.14
N ARG A 2 25.40 -39.31 47.19
CA ARG A 2 26.31 -38.15 47.38
C ARG A 2 26.07 -36.91 46.49
N ASN A 3 26.15 -35.67 46.95
CA ASN A 3 25.98 -35.00 48.25
C ASN A 3 25.97 -33.49 47.93
N LEU A 4 24.92 -32.76 48.31
CA LEU A 4 24.89 -31.30 48.33
C LEU A 4 25.61 -30.79 49.59
N PRO A 5 26.40 -29.71 49.53
CA PRO A 5 26.78 -28.95 50.72
C PRO A 5 25.72 -27.90 51.06
N LYS A 6 25.13 -28.07 52.25
CA LYS A 6 24.47 -27.03 53.07
C LYS A 6 25.55 -26.23 53.80
N THR A 7 25.32 -24.92 54.00
CA THR A 7 25.67 -24.08 55.20
C THR A 7 25.60 -22.61 54.79
N THR A 8 25.15 -21.61 55.56
CA THR A 8 24.41 -21.45 56.82
C THR A 8 24.15 -19.94 56.91
N HIS A 9 22.98 -19.52 57.38
CA HIS A 9 22.72 -18.12 57.76
C HIS A 9 23.51 -17.72 59.02
N PRO A 10 23.77 -16.41 59.20
CA PRO A 10 23.37 -15.80 60.47
C PRO A 10 22.64 -14.45 60.35
N LYS A 11 21.51 -14.41 61.06
CA LYS A 11 20.78 -13.33 61.75
C LYS A 11 21.24 -11.87 61.63
N GLN A 12 20.39 -11.08 60.96
CA GLN A 12 19.53 -10.01 61.50
C GLN A 12 20.07 -9.15 62.67
N LYS A 13 20.28 -7.85 62.40
CA LYS A 13 20.02 -6.74 63.35
C LYS A 13 19.46 -5.51 62.61
N SER A 14 18.25 -5.14 63.00
CA SER A 14 17.51 -3.94 62.62
C SER A 14 18.05 -2.72 63.36
N ILE A 15 18.31 -1.61 62.67
CA ILE A 15 18.25 -0.26 63.24
C ILE A 15 17.65 0.69 62.18
N LEU A 16 16.49 1.25 62.51
CA LEU A 16 15.83 2.36 61.84
C LEU A 16 16.76 3.58 61.73
N ARG A 17 16.78 4.26 60.58
CA ARG A 17 16.75 5.74 60.50
C ARG A 17 16.04 6.18 59.23
N SER A 18 14.84 6.74 59.43
CA SER A 18 14.12 7.55 58.46
C SER A 18 14.95 8.76 58.06
N PHE A 19 15.18 8.93 56.76
CA PHE A 19 15.48 10.23 56.17
C PHE A 19 14.52 10.42 54.99
N ALA A 20 13.46 11.19 55.24
CA ALA A 20 12.64 11.74 54.19
C ALA A 20 13.45 12.83 53.48
N ILE A 21 13.96 12.52 52.29
CA ILE A 21 14.49 13.52 51.37
C ILE A 21 13.36 13.82 50.39
N ALA A 22 12.65 14.91 50.67
CA ALA A 22 11.72 15.51 49.71
C ALA A 22 12.53 16.09 48.55
N PHE A 23 12.71 15.30 47.49
CA PHE A 23 13.17 15.82 46.21
C PHE A 23 12.02 16.58 45.55
N PRO A 24 12.19 17.86 45.17
CA PRO A 24 11.20 18.53 44.34
C PRO A 24 11.17 17.83 42.98
N VAL A 25 10.05 17.18 42.68
CA VAL A 25 9.71 16.72 41.33
C VAL A 25 9.43 17.99 40.51
N ALA A 26 10.47 18.50 39.87
CA ALA A 26 10.30 19.42 38.76
C ALA A 26 9.63 18.64 37.63
N ILE A 27 8.31 18.78 37.51
CA ILE A 27 7.57 18.37 36.32
C ILE A 27 8.00 19.35 35.23
N ALA A 28 9.07 19.00 34.52
CA ALA A 28 9.35 19.59 33.23
C ALA A 28 8.15 19.22 32.34
N MET A 29 7.36 20.24 31.98
CA MET A 29 6.45 20.13 30.85
C MET A 29 7.30 19.91 29.61
N VAL A 30 7.58 18.65 29.30
CA VAL A 30 8.04 18.26 27.97
C VAL A 30 6.82 18.48 27.11
N GLY A 31 6.73 19.68 26.52
CA GLY A 31 5.88 19.90 25.37
C GLY A 31 6.26 18.84 24.36
N SER A 32 5.35 17.91 24.11
CA SER A 32 5.43 17.03 22.96
C SER A 32 5.33 17.90 21.72
N GLU A 33 6.45 18.51 21.33
CA GLU A 33 6.67 18.81 19.93
C GLU A 33 6.72 17.45 19.26
N VAL A 34 5.56 17.03 18.72
CA VAL A 34 5.51 16.04 17.66
C VAL A 34 6.28 16.68 16.51
N VAL A 35 7.60 16.48 16.54
CA VAL A 35 8.46 16.67 15.39
C VAL A 35 7.98 15.61 14.41
N TRP A 36 7.03 15.99 13.55
CA TRP A 36 6.86 15.34 12.27
C TRP A 36 8.20 15.53 11.57
N ALA A 37 9.07 14.53 11.71
CA ALA A 37 10.23 14.41 10.87
C ALA A 37 9.69 14.25 9.45
N GLN A 38 9.48 15.39 8.77
CA GLN A 38 9.52 15.47 7.33
C GLN A 38 10.97 15.17 6.93
N ASN A 39 11.38 13.92 7.10
CA ASN A 39 12.43 13.34 6.28
C ASN A 39 11.80 13.11 4.90
N GLY A 40 11.42 14.21 4.25
CA GLY A 40 11.27 14.26 2.81
C GLY A 40 12.66 14.13 2.24
N MET A 41 13.17 12.88 2.23
CA MET A 41 14.17 12.51 1.25
C MET A 41 13.49 12.82 -0.08
N GLN A 42 13.84 13.96 -0.68
CA GLN A 42 13.34 14.36 -1.97
C GLN A 42 13.79 13.26 -2.93
N ARG A 43 12.90 12.31 -3.19
CA ARG A 43 13.10 11.29 -4.19
C ARG A 43 12.94 12.01 -5.51
N ASP A 44 13.97 12.01 -6.33
CA ASP A 44 13.79 12.39 -7.73
C ASP A 44 12.88 11.33 -8.36
N ILE A 45 11.71 11.75 -8.80
CA ILE A 45 10.72 10.85 -9.40
C ILE A 45 10.79 11.03 -10.91
N LEU A 46 11.07 9.94 -11.61
CA LEU A 46 11.17 9.92 -13.07
C LEU A 46 9.78 10.10 -13.72
N GLY A 47 9.78 10.40 -15.02
CA GLY A 47 8.59 10.30 -15.88
C GLY A 47 8.01 11.62 -16.37
N ASP A 48 6.79 11.55 -16.91
CA ASP A 48 6.09 12.68 -17.53
C ASP A 48 4.83 13.02 -16.74
N CYS A 49 4.91 14.15 -16.02
CA CYS A 49 3.86 14.67 -15.18
C CYS A 49 3.22 15.95 -15.73
N GLY A 50 3.46 16.23 -17.02
CA GLY A 50 2.94 17.38 -17.73
C GLY A 50 3.51 18.71 -17.21
N ALA A 51 2.63 19.66 -16.87
CA ALA A 51 3.04 21.02 -16.50
C ALA A 51 3.64 21.16 -15.08
N ARG A 52 3.71 20.08 -14.29
CA ARG A 52 4.29 20.06 -12.94
C ARG A 52 5.30 18.93 -12.86
N SER A 53 6.23 19.03 -11.92
CA SER A 53 7.18 17.95 -11.64
C SER A 53 6.47 16.71 -11.08
N CYS A 54 7.11 15.56 -11.21
CA CYS A 54 6.54 14.30 -10.74
C CYS A 54 6.48 14.18 -9.22
N GLU A 55 7.35 14.86 -8.49
CA GLU A 55 7.29 14.97 -7.02
C GLU A 55 6.02 15.69 -6.58
N VAL A 56 5.68 16.81 -7.25
CA VAL A 56 4.45 17.57 -6.94
C VAL A 56 3.20 16.74 -7.22
N MET A 57 3.22 15.92 -8.28
CA MET A 57 2.11 15.03 -8.62
C MET A 57 2.02 13.85 -7.65
N PHE A 58 3.14 13.23 -7.32
CA PHE A 58 3.24 12.17 -6.31
C PHE A 58 2.66 12.64 -4.98
N ASP A 59 3.12 13.78 -4.47
CA ASP A 59 2.64 14.40 -3.23
C ASP A 59 1.12 14.64 -3.24
N ARG A 60 0.59 15.06 -4.40
CA ARG A 60 -0.85 15.26 -4.56
C ARG A 60 -1.62 13.96 -4.46
N VAL A 61 -1.16 12.91 -5.13
CA VAL A 61 -1.78 11.58 -5.06
C VAL A 61 -1.64 10.99 -3.66
N ALA A 62 -0.47 11.09 -3.04
CA ALA A 62 -0.19 10.61 -1.68
C ALA A 62 -1.10 11.26 -0.63
N ARG A 63 -1.38 12.56 -0.72
CA ARG A 63 -2.38 13.21 0.16
C ARG A 63 -3.81 12.74 -0.09
N GLY A 64 -4.12 12.36 -1.33
CA GLY A 64 -5.43 11.84 -1.71
C GLY A 64 -5.66 10.42 -1.23
N TYR A 65 -4.63 9.57 -1.36
CA TYR A 65 -4.64 8.12 -1.23
C TYR A 65 -3.37 7.64 -0.50
N PRO A 66 -3.20 7.98 0.79
CA PRO A 66 -1.94 7.74 1.50
C PRO A 66 -1.60 6.26 1.60
N GLU A 67 -2.57 5.42 1.95
CA GLU A 67 -2.37 3.98 2.12
C GLU A 67 -2.02 3.29 0.79
N LEU A 68 -2.74 3.62 -0.28
CA LEU A 68 -2.50 3.03 -1.61
C LEU A 68 -1.18 3.49 -2.20
N THR A 69 -0.81 4.75 -1.99
CA THR A 69 0.48 5.27 -2.45
C THR A 69 1.62 4.64 -1.66
N ALA A 70 1.47 4.49 -0.34
CA ALA A 70 2.44 3.80 0.50
C ALA A 70 2.63 2.34 0.09
N GLN A 71 1.54 1.64 -0.28
CA GLN A 71 1.61 0.28 -0.81
C GLN A 71 2.38 0.22 -2.13
N LEU A 72 2.04 1.08 -3.10
CA LEU A 72 2.75 1.12 -4.38
C LEU A 72 4.24 1.44 -4.21
N THR A 73 4.60 2.34 -3.29
CA THR A 73 6.00 2.68 -3.07
C THR A 73 6.76 1.69 -2.21
N SER A 74 6.08 0.90 -1.35
CA SER A 74 6.73 -0.20 -0.64
C SER A 74 7.03 -1.38 -1.55
N ASP A 75 6.24 -1.55 -2.61
CA ASP A 75 6.44 -2.61 -3.62
C ASP A 75 7.58 -2.28 -4.60
N CYS A 76 8.20 -1.09 -4.49
CA CYS A 76 9.25 -0.63 -5.39
C CYS A 76 10.61 -0.49 -4.67
N ASP A 77 11.50 -1.44 -4.95
CA ASP A 77 12.89 -1.43 -4.44
C ASP A 77 13.84 -0.58 -5.32
N GLY A 78 13.36 -0.07 -6.46
CA GLY A 78 14.15 0.70 -7.43
C GLY A 78 13.69 2.15 -7.61
N ASP A 79 13.90 2.69 -8.82
CA ASP A 79 13.56 4.08 -9.14
C ASP A 79 12.07 4.18 -9.50
N LEU A 80 11.34 5.04 -8.77
CA LEU A 80 9.93 5.27 -9.05
C LEU A 80 9.76 6.25 -10.22
N SER A 81 8.94 5.87 -11.20
CA SER A 81 8.48 6.76 -12.26
C SER A 81 6.97 6.97 -12.20
N LEU A 82 6.54 8.19 -12.54
CA LEU A 82 5.15 8.59 -12.60
C LEU A 82 4.82 9.07 -14.02
N GLN A 83 3.69 8.62 -14.54
CA GLN A 83 3.13 9.17 -15.79
C GLN A 83 1.71 9.67 -15.57
N VAL A 84 1.48 10.95 -15.81
CA VAL A 84 0.15 11.54 -15.75
C VAL A 84 -0.50 11.43 -17.12
N PHE A 85 -1.59 10.68 -17.21
CA PHE A 85 -2.31 10.49 -18.47
C PHE A 85 -3.80 10.77 -18.31
N LYS A 86 -4.46 10.98 -19.44
CA LYS A 86 -5.91 11.20 -19.50
C LYS A 86 -6.52 10.29 -20.55
N SER A 87 -7.45 9.45 -20.13
CA SER A 87 -8.24 8.63 -21.06
C SER A 87 -9.56 9.30 -21.39
N GLY A 88 -9.67 9.87 -22.60
CA GLY A 88 -10.91 10.49 -23.10
C GLY A 88 -11.50 11.57 -22.18
N ARG A 89 -12.73 11.34 -21.71
CA ARG A 89 -13.46 12.25 -20.81
C ARG A 89 -13.22 11.98 -19.31
N GLN A 90 -12.41 10.99 -18.98
CA GLN A 90 -12.12 10.67 -17.57
C GLN A 90 -11.22 11.72 -16.94
N TRP A 91 -11.24 11.77 -15.61
CA TRP A 91 -10.27 12.55 -14.86
C TRP A 91 -8.85 12.02 -15.11
N PRO A 92 -7.82 12.89 -15.00
CA PRO A 92 -6.44 12.45 -15.11
C PRO A 92 -6.11 11.37 -14.09
N ARG A 93 -5.34 10.38 -14.53
CA ARG A 93 -4.81 9.29 -13.72
C ARG A 93 -3.29 9.38 -13.70
N VAL A 94 -2.71 8.76 -12.69
CA VAL A 94 -1.26 8.67 -12.50
C VAL A 94 -0.90 7.20 -12.56
N SER A 95 -0.06 6.83 -13.52
CA SER A 95 0.57 5.52 -13.62
C SER A 95 1.83 5.50 -12.77
N PHE A 96 2.11 4.38 -12.13
CA PHE A 96 3.30 4.14 -11.31
C PHE A 96 4.09 2.99 -11.91
N VAL A 97 5.38 3.22 -12.13
CA VAL A 97 6.33 2.21 -12.60
C VAL A 97 7.50 2.14 -11.62
N CYS A 98 7.93 0.92 -11.30
CA CYS A 98 9.19 0.71 -10.60
C CYS A 98 10.24 0.27 -11.62
N TRP A 99 11.29 1.07 -11.76
CA TRP A 99 12.42 0.73 -12.61
C TRP A 99 13.50 0.04 -11.80
N GLU A 100 14.11 -0.98 -12.39
CA GLU A 100 15.42 -1.46 -11.96
C GLU A 100 16.50 -0.40 -12.26
N ALA A 101 17.69 -0.59 -11.71
CA ALA A 101 18.82 0.29 -11.99
C ALA A 101 19.15 0.29 -13.49
N ALA A 102 19.42 1.48 -14.04
CA ALA A 102 19.79 1.62 -15.45
C ALA A 102 21.07 0.85 -15.79
N ASP A 103 21.10 0.26 -16.99
CA ASP A 103 22.27 -0.42 -17.52
C ASP A 103 23.35 0.58 -17.99
N SER A 104 24.47 0.07 -18.53
CA SER A 104 25.57 0.92 -19.02
C SER A 104 25.21 1.84 -20.19
N ARG A 105 24.08 1.59 -20.87
CA ARG A 105 23.54 2.40 -21.98
C ARG A 105 22.45 3.36 -21.49
N GLY A 106 22.08 3.30 -20.21
CA GLY A 106 21.01 4.10 -19.62
C GLY A 106 19.62 3.45 -19.79
N GLU A 107 19.55 2.25 -20.37
CA GLU A 107 18.30 1.52 -20.57
C GLU A 107 17.81 0.93 -19.24
N ARG A 108 16.49 0.81 -19.07
CA ARG A 108 15.89 0.23 -17.86
C ARG A 108 14.89 -0.86 -18.21
N THR A 109 14.78 -1.82 -17.30
CA THR A 109 13.63 -2.72 -17.23
C THR A 109 12.90 -2.46 -15.92
N GLY A 110 11.60 -2.71 -15.88
CA GLY A 110 10.79 -2.38 -14.72
C GLY A 110 9.47 -3.12 -14.69
N SER A 111 8.71 -2.84 -13.65
CA SER A 111 7.37 -3.38 -13.46
C SER A 111 6.36 -2.26 -13.33
N TRP A 112 5.26 -2.37 -14.06
CA TRP A 112 4.11 -1.51 -13.84
C TRP A 112 3.46 -1.86 -12.49
N LEU A 113 3.39 -0.87 -11.61
CA LEU A 113 2.85 -1.07 -10.27
C LEU A 113 1.35 -0.86 -10.26
N GLY A 114 0.82 0.12 -10.99
CA GLY A 114 -0.60 0.42 -10.93
C GLY A 114 -0.93 1.84 -11.33
N THR A 115 -2.18 2.21 -11.13
CA THR A 115 -2.66 3.58 -11.33
C THR A 115 -3.52 4.08 -10.18
N LEU A 116 -3.48 5.39 -9.95
CA LEU A 116 -4.38 6.09 -9.03
C LEU A 116 -5.00 7.31 -9.72
N PRO A 117 -6.20 7.73 -9.33
CA PRO A 117 -6.79 8.95 -9.86
C PRO A 117 -6.08 10.16 -9.24
N LEU A 118 -5.84 11.20 -10.04
CA LEU A 118 -5.19 12.41 -9.55
C LEU A 118 -6.10 13.22 -8.59
N LEU A 119 -7.41 13.06 -8.74
CA LEU A 119 -8.41 13.72 -7.90
C LEU A 119 -8.93 12.76 -6.83
N LYS A 120 -8.76 13.16 -5.56
CA LYS A 120 -9.35 12.44 -4.43
C LYS A 120 -10.88 12.36 -4.59
N GLY A 121 -11.42 11.16 -4.42
CA GLY A 121 -12.86 10.92 -4.48
C GLY A 121 -13.43 10.86 -5.90
N ASP A 122 -12.59 10.68 -6.92
CA ASP A 122 -13.05 10.35 -8.27
C ASP A 122 -13.85 9.04 -8.24
N ARG A 123 -15.18 9.17 -8.35
CA ARG A 123 -16.13 8.05 -8.33
C ARG A 123 -16.03 7.16 -9.58
N THR A 124 -15.35 7.63 -10.63
CA THR A 124 -15.17 6.88 -11.88
C THR A 124 -13.94 5.99 -11.87
N PHE A 125 -13.05 6.14 -10.89
CA PHE A 125 -11.83 5.36 -10.79
C PHE A 125 -12.11 3.88 -10.50
N ALA A 126 -12.83 3.63 -9.42
CA ALA A 126 -13.29 2.31 -9.02
C ALA A 126 -14.82 2.34 -8.98
N PRO A 127 -15.50 2.16 -10.13
CA PRO A 127 -16.95 2.10 -10.16
C PRO A 127 -17.43 0.94 -9.30
N GLN A 128 -18.64 1.07 -8.77
CA GLN A 128 -19.28 -0.04 -8.06
C GLN A 128 -19.39 -1.23 -9.01
N TRP A 129 -18.90 -2.39 -8.59
CA TRP A 129 -18.88 -3.60 -9.40
C TRP A 129 -20.31 -4.02 -9.80
N GLN A 130 -20.49 -4.37 -11.07
CA GLN A 130 -21.77 -4.84 -11.59
C GLN A 130 -21.55 -6.20 -12.21
N CYS A 131 -22.48 -7.12 -11.95
CA CYS A 131 -22.48 -8.43 -12.57
C CYS A 131 -22.89 -8.30 -14.03
N GLY A 132 -22.27 -9.10 -14.90
CA GLY A 132 -22.78 -9.30 -16.25
C GLY A 132 -24.21 -9.86 -16.22
N GLU A 133 -24.98 -9.59 -17.28
CA GLU A 133 -26.36 -10.06 -17.41
C GLU A 133 -26.50 -11.58 -17.26
N PHE A 134 -25.47 -12.33 -17.67
CA PHE A 134 -25.47 -13.79 -17.67
C PHE A 134 -24.65 -14.42 -16.54
N ASP A 135 -24.02 -13.62 -15.68
CA ASP A 135 -23.25 -14.11 -14.54
C ASP A 135 -24.17 -14.37 -13.34
N ARG A 136 -24.79 -15.55 -13.35
CA ARG A 136 -25.72 -15.97 -12.29
C ARG A 136 -25.07 -16.05 -10.92
N VAL A 137 -23.81 -16.49 -10.87
CA VAL A 137 -23.06 -16.62 -9.61
C VAL A 137 -22.83 -15.24 -9.01
N CYS A 138 -22.39 -14.28 -9.82
CA CYS A 138 -22.23 -12.92 -9.33
C CYS A 138 -23.56 -12.30 -8.89
N GLN A 139 -24.63 -12.47 -9.66
CA GLN A 139 -25.95 -11.92 -9.33
C GLN A 139 -26.50 -12.45 -8.00
N GLU A 140 -26.20 -13.71 -7.67
CA GLU A 140 -26.59 -14.33 -6.41
C GLU A 140 -25.77 -13.82 -5.22
N TRP A 141 -24.44 -13.77 -5.37
CA TRP A 141 -23.52 -13.51 -4.26
C TRP A 141 -23.27 -12.02 -3.99
N LEU A 142 -23.10 -11.21 -5.03
CA LEU A 142 -22.68 -9.81 -4.88
C LEU A 142 -23.61 -8.98 -3.97
N PRO A 143 -24.95 -9.09 -4.04
CA PRO A 143 -25.85 -8.36 -3.13
C PRO A 143 -25.65 -8.77 -1.66
N GLN A 144 -25.43 -10.05 -1.41
CA GLN A 144 -25.21 -10.58 -0.06
C GLN A 144 -23.87 -10.09 0.50
N LEU A 145 -22.81 -10.18 -0.29
CA LEU A 145 -21.46 -9.76 0.10
C LEU A 145 -21.41 -8.26 0.41
N ARG A 146 -22.10 -7.43 -0.38
CA ARG A 146 -22.25 -6.00 -0.09
C ARG A 146 -23.01 -5.72 1.20
N SER A 147 -23.92 -6.59 1.60
CA SER A 147 -24.65 -6.44 2.85
C SER A 147 -23.81 -6.87 4.06
N ILE A 148 -23.01 -7.93 3.95
CA ILE A 148 -22.28 -8.51 5.09
C ILE A 148 -20.87 -7.93 5.28
N ALA A 149 -20.21 -7.57 4.18
CA ALA A 149 -18.84 -7.05 4.19
C ALA A 149 -18.66 -5.94 3.14
N PRO A 150 -19.42 -4.82 3.26
CA PRO A 150 -19.37 -3.72 2.29
C PRO A 150 -17.97 -3.13 2.11
N GLU A 151 -17.19 -3.02 3.20
CA GLU A 151 -15.83 -2.47 3.17
C GLU A 151 -14.87 -3.39 2.41
N THR A 152 -14.95 -4.71 2.63
CA THR A 152 -14.13 -5.69 1.89
C THR A 152 -14.42 -5.64 0.40
N VAL A 153 -15.70 -5.61 0.01
CA VAL A 153 -16.09 -5.47 -1.41
C VAL A 153 -15.57 -4.15 -1.97
N ARG A 154 -15.72 -3.05 -1.24
CA ARG A 154 -15.28 -1.73 -1.71
C ARG A 154 -13.76 -1.64 -1.85
N ASN A 155 -13.02 -2.21 -0.92
CA ASN A 155 -11.57 -2.27 -0.97
C ASN A 155 -11.10 -3.13 -2.16
N GLY A 156 -11.77 -4.26 -2.41
CA GLY A 156 -11.54 -5.07 -3.61
C GLY A 156 -11.77 -4.30 -4.91
N GLU A 157 -12.84 -3.52 -5.01
CA GLU A 157 -13.12 -2.64 -6.17
C GLU A 157 -11.99 -1.63 -6.41
N VAL A 158 -11.45 -1.02 -5.35
CA VAL A 158 -10.37 -0.04 -5.45
C VAL A 158 -9.05 -0.71 -5.82
N GLN A 159 -8.68 -1.79 -5.13
CA GLN A 159 -7.43 -2.53 -5.39
C GLN A 159 -7.40 -3.09 -6.82
N CYS A 160 -8.54 -3.61 -7.30
CA CYS A 160 -8.59 -4.13 -8.66
C CYS A 160 -8.55 -3.02 -9.71
N ALA A 161 -9.22 -1.88 -9.46
CA ALA A 161 -9.14 -0.72 -10.34
C ALA A 161 -7.71 -0.16 -10.46
N MET A 162 -6.91 -0.19 -9.38
CA MET A 162 -5.51 0.21 -9.41
C MET A 162 -4.68 -0.62 -10.40
N ARG A 163 -5.06 -1.89 -10.59
CA ARG A 163 -4.39 -2.80 -11.52
C ARG A 163 -5.05 -2.82 -12.92
N ASN A 164 -6.00 -1.93 -13.18
CA ASN A 164 -6.84 -1.96 -14.39
C ASN A 164 -7.47 -3.34 -14.64
N GLY A 165 -7.79 -4.06 -13.55
CA GLY A 165 -8.27 -5.43 -13.61
C GLY A 165 -9.80 -5.56 -13.60
N GLU A 166 -10.24 -6.80 -13.64
CA GLU A 166 -11.63 -7.21 -13.52
C GLU A 166 -11.83 -8.07 -12.27
N LEU A 167 -12.88 -7.76 -11.49
CA LEU A 167 -13.24 -8.53 -10.31
C LEU A 167 -14.07 -9.75 -10.68
N PHE A 168 -13.81 -10.86 -9.99
CA PHE A 168 -14.61 -12.06 -10.05
C PHE A 168 -14.58 -12.81 -8.71
N PHE A 169 -15.44 -13.81 -8.59
CA PHE A 169 -15.55 -14.64 -7.40
C PHE A 169 -14.88 -16.00 -7.60
N ALA A 170 -14.18 -16.47 -6.57
CA ALA A 170 -13.91 -17.88 -6.37
C ALA A 170 -14.64 -18.33 -5.09
N VAL A 171 -15.67 -19.16 -5.25
CA VAL A 171 -16.45 -19.69 -4.13
C VAL A 171 -15.92 -21.07 -3.78
N VAL A 172 -15.43 -21.24 -2.54
CA VAL A 172 -14.91 -22.51 -2.02
C VAL A 172 -15.65 -22.82 -0.72
N GLU A 173 -16.53 -23.82 -0.76
CA GLU A 173 -17.37 -24.23 0.37
C GLU A 173 -18.22 -23.07 0.92
N THR A 174 -17.85 -22.53 2.09
CA THR A 174 -18.51 -21.43 2.79
C THR A 174 -17.76 -20.09 2.67
N ARG A 175 -16.69 -20.06 1.87
CA ARG A 175 -15.82 -18.89 1.71
C ARG A 175 -15.95 -18.33 0.29
N VAL A 176 -16.05 -17.02 0.21
CA VAL A 176 -15.98 -16.27 -1.05
C VAL A 176 -14.67 -15.50 -1.07
N ASP A 177 -13.80 -15.87 -2.01
CA ASP A 177 -12.59 -15.15 -2.35
C ASP A 177 -12.91 -14.17 -3.49
N LEU A 178 -12.78 -12.87 -3.20
CA LEU A 178 -12.82 -11.81 -4.20
C LEU A 178 -11.47 -11.77 -4.88
N ARG A 179 -11.45 -12.03 -6.18
CA ARG A 179 -10.22 -12.06 -6.96
C ARG A 179 -10.23 -10.94 -8.00
N CYS A 180 -9.06 -10.43 -8.28
CA CYS A 180 -8.83 -9.46 -9.35
C CYS A 180 -7.96 -10.11 -10.42
N GLY A 181 -8.50 -10.26 -11.63
CA GLY A 181 -7.74 -10.64 -12.81
C GLY A 181 -7.21 -9.41 -13.52
N PHE A 182 -5.91 -9.37 -13.81
CA PHE A 182 -5.27 -8.23 -14.46
C PHE A 182 -4.03 -8.68 -15.25
N PHE A 183 -3.38 -7.74 -15.92
CA PHE A 183 -2.09 -7.98 -16.56
C PHE A 183 -0.97 -7.44 -15.67
N ALA A 184 -0.11 -8.34 -15.20
CA ALA A 184 1.18 -7.95 -14.65
C ALA A 184 2.10 -7.61 -15.82
N THR A 185 2.54 -6.36 -15.89
CA THR A 185 3.25 -5.84 -17.07
C THR A 185 4.69 -5.54 -16.73
N THR A 186 5.60 -6.22 -17.43
CA THR A 186 7.01 -5.80 -17.49
C THR A 186 7.12 -4.67 -18.50
N VAL A 187 7.93 -3.67 -18.19
CA VAL A 187 8.11 -2.47 -19.02
C VAL A 187 9.58 -2.20 -19.29
N TRP A 188 9.87 -1.54 -20.40
CA TRP A 188 11.22 -1.18 -20.83
C TRP A 188 11.31 0.30 -21.19
N ASP A 189 12.45 0.89 -20.85
CA ASP A 189 12.90 2.23 -21.25
C ASP A 189 14.18 2.02 -22.08
N GLU A 190 14.07 2.05 -23.40
CA GLU A 190 15.16 1.75 -24.33
C GLU A 190 16.00 3.00 -24.65
N ASN A 191 15.53 4.18 -24.26
CA ASN A 191 16.16 5.45 -24.59
C ASN A 191 16.72 6.21 -23.37
N GLY A 192 16.38 5.76 -22.16
CA GLY A 192 16.87 6.26 -20.88
C GLY A 192 16.12 7.46 -20.31
N ASP A 193 14.98 7.87 -20.89
CA ASP A 193 14.20 9.03 -20.46
C ASP A 193 13.29 8.78 -19.25
N GLY A 194 13.24 7.54 -18.75
CA GLY A 194 12.42 7.14 -17.61
C GLY A 194 10.93 6.94 -17.95
N LEU A 195 10.59 6.85 -19.25
CA LEU A 195 9.28 6.52 -19.77
C LEU A 195 9.23 5.09 -20.32
N VAL A 196 8.01 4.57 -20.45
CA VAL A 196 7.78 3.24 -21.01
C VAL A 196 7.78 3.33 -22.54
N ASP A 197 8.74 2.65 -23.17
CA ASP A 197 8.85 2.47 -24.62
C ASP A 197 8.17 1.17 -25.10
N TYR A 198 8.24 0.11 -24.29
CA TYR A 198 7.68 -1.21 -24.59
C TYR A 198 7.06 -1.88 -23.35
N GLU A 199 6.05 -2.72 -23.58
CA GLU A 199 5.28 -3.43 -22.54
C GLU A 199 5.10 -4.90 -22.92
N ASP A 200 5.25 -5.80 -21.93
CA ASP A 200 4.97 -7.24 -22.05
C ASP A 200 4.01 -7.68 -20.92
N PRO A 201 2.70 -7.74 -21.21
CA PRO A 201 1.69 -8.08 -20.22
C PRO A 201 1.48 -9.60 -20.08
N VAL A 202 1.49 -10.09 -18.84
CA VAL A 202 1.11 -11.47 -18.49
C VAL A 202 -0.17 -11.47 -17.66
N SER A 203 -1.16 -12.27 -18.07
CA SER A 203 -2.41 -12.39 -17.31
C SER A 203 -2.17 -13.14 -16.01
N VAL A 204 -2.59 -12.53 -14.90
CA VAL A 204 -2.51 -13.08 -13.55
C VAL A 204 -3.79 -12.75 -12.79
N ASP A 205 -3.99 -13.39 -11.66
CA ASP A 205 -5.06 -13.03 -10.75
C ASP A 205 -4.65 -13.21 -9.28
N ILE A 206 -5.16 -12.33 -8.43
CA ILE A 206 -4.82 -12.28 -7.00
C ILE A 206 -6.08 -12.18 -6.14
N SER A 207 -6.02 -12.69 -4.91
CA SER A 207 -7.04 -12.41 -3.90
C SER A 207 -6.94 -10.95 -3.45
N VAL A 208 -8.07 -10.25 -3.44
CA VAL A 208 -8.22 -8.87 -2.95
C VAL A 208 -9.16 -8.78 -1.75
N GLY A 209 -9.71 -9.89 -1.31
CA GLY A 209 -10.52 -9.98 -0.09
C GLY A 209 -11.13 -11.36 0.08
N ILE A 210 -11.25 -11.82 1.33
CA ILE A 210 -11.89 -13.09 1.67
C ILE A 210 -13.07 -12.79 2.59
N ILE A 211 -14.23 -13.38 2.31
CA ILE A 211 -15.45 -13.24 3.10
C ILE A 211 -15.97 -14.64 3.47
N GLY A 212 -16.06 -14.92 4.76
CA GLY A 212 -16.48 -16.21 5.32
C GLY A 212 -15.74 -16.52 6.63
N ASN A 213 -16.15 -17.58 7.32
CA ASN A 213 -15.44 -18.07 8.50
C ASN A 213 -14.39 -19.11 8.10
N ASP A 214 -13.23 -19.06 8.75
CA ASP A 214 -12.22 -20.13 8.73
C ASP A 214 -12.63 -21.35 9.56
#